data_AF-A0A4Q1A5T4-F1
#
_entry.id   AF-A0A4Q1A5T4-F1
#
_cell.length_a   1.000
_cell.length_b   1.000
_cell.length_c   1.000
_cell.angle_alpha   90.00
_cell.angle_beta   90.00
_cell.angle_gamma   90.00
#
_symmetry.space_group_name_H-M   'P 1'
#
loop_
_entity.id
_entity.type
_entity.pdbx_description
1 polymer ?
#
loop_
_entity_poly.entity_id
_entity_poly.type
_entity_poly.pdbx_seq_one_letter_code
_entity_poly.pdbx_strand_id
1 'polypeptide(L)'
;MRQRDFKVTFLSDIVLHASSNSEGNIETLDYITGSSFLGMVAKNYDKFEDPFNIFHSGKVRFGEARPLFENKTTYKVPFSFFSPKLDFEKQEIKNNHFIDYEDPKELDKQYKQIRSGYITSNLDYINLDYNYSQKSAYDKEQRRSKESSMFGYNAIKSGTIWKFTIKFDKSLDEKIEKQVLENILGEKYLGKSKTAQYGKILIEELKDFKEENLENLNPKEITYVYINSSLVLFNANGMPSFEPTIENLGLTNASICWEQTQIRTKKITPYNFKRQTNDYSRLIIEKGSVIALKNASNEDIEVLKSGIGGYLSEGYGEVLINPSFLLKKDTFALNKVKNRKIEQNIDETKIDKALLAFLSAKEDSKNANIDLSQRVQNFIVKNEDKFKNVSNSQWGQIRVLVQFDKDNYKDKIKEFITKGVSKTKWEQGQKVLSDIVDDEDIEFVKLLSMMMSKVK
;
A
#
# COMPACT_ATOMS: atom_id res chain seq x y z
N MET A 1 19.81 -9.09 24.18
CA MET A 1 18.39 -9.05 24.61
C MET A 1 17.75 -10.41 24.31
N ARG A 2 16.70 -10.81 25.04
CA ARG A 2 15.81 -11.92 24.68
C ARG A 2 14.87 -11.47 23.56
N GLN A 3 14.49 -12.34 22.65
CA GLN A 3 13.73 -12.00 21.44
C GLN A 3 12.46 -12.85 21.31
N ARG A 4 11.36 -12.22 20.90
CA ARG A 4 10.11 -12.86 20.51
C ARG A 4 9.69 -12.36 19.14
N ASP A 5 9.42 -13.28 18.22
CA ASP A 5 9.02 -12.99 16.85
C ASP A 5 7.52 -13.20 16.68
N PHE A 6 6.90 -12.32 15.88
CA PHE A 6 5.47 -12.29 15.70
C PHE A 6 5.11 -12.14 14.24
N LYS A 7 3.99 -12.77 13.88
CA LYS A 7 3.32 -12.62 12.60
C LYS A 7 2.08 -11.75 12.78
N VAL A 8 1.89 -10.80 11.87
CA VAL A 8 0.68 -9.98 11.78
C VAL A 8 0.00 -10.25 10.45
N THR A 9 -1.23 -10.73 10.51
CA THR A 9 -2.06 -10.93 9.32
C THR A 9 -3.11 -9.83 9.23
N PHE A 10 -3.21 -9.19 8.07
CA PHE A 10 -4.22 -8.15 7.84
C PHE A 10 -5.57 -8.81 7.53
N LEU A 11 -6.51 -8.72 8.47
CA LEU A 11 -7.86 -9.30 8.31
C LEU A 11 -8.79 -8.36 7.53
N SER A 12 -8.47 -7.07 7.49
CA SER A 12 -9.09 -6.06 6.62
C SER A 12 -8.00 -5.19 6.00
N ASP A 13 -8.35 -4.38 5.01
CA ASP A 13 -7.42 -3.41 4.44
C ASP A 13 -6.92 -2.44 5.54
N ILE A 14 -5.66 -2.02 5.47
CA ILE A 14 -5.04 -1.18 6.50
C ILE A 14 -4.54 0.14 5.90
N VAL A 15 -4.97 1.25 6.50
CA VAL A 15 -4.55 2.59 6.11
C VAL A 15 -3.42 3.06 7.02
N LEU A 16 -2.19 3.14 6.50
CA LEU A 16 -1.01 3.61 7.23
C LEU A 16 -0.53 4.94 6.64
N HIS A 17 -0.86 6.06 7.28
CA HIS A 17 -0.42 7.37 6.79
C HIS A 17 1.04 7.64 7.15
N ALA A 18 1.80 8.20 6.22
CA ALA A 18 3.16 8.68 6.47
C ALA A 18 3.20 10.08 7.10
N SER A 19 2.08 10.81 7.07
CA SER A 19 1.95 12.13 7.70
C SER A 19 0.58 12.31 8.36
N SER A 20 0.49 13.27 9.27
CA SER A 20 -0.77 13.67 9.91
C SER A 20 -1.71 14.44 8.98
N ASN A 21 -1.28 14.78 7.75
CA ASN A 21 -2.09 15.54 6.81
C ASN A 21 -3.36 14.75 6.43
N SER A 22 -4.49 15.46 6.39
CA SER A 22 -5.78 14.94 5.94
C SER A 22 -6.18 15.46 4.56
N GLU A 23 -5.41 16.39 3.99
CA GLU A 23 -5.69 17.05 2.73
C GLU A 23 -4.63 16.68 1.68
N GLY A 24 -5.07 16.52 0.42
CA GLY A 24 -4.21 16.18 -0.71
C GLY A 24 -3.88 14.69 -0.83
N ASN A 25 -2.87 14.37 -1.66
CA ASN A 25 -2.41 13.01 -1.87
C ASN A 25 -1.56 12.56 -0.67
N ILE A 26 -2.17 11.76 0.22
CA ILE A 26 -1.53 11.32 1.46
C ILE A 26 -0.59 10.15 1.15
N GLU A 27 0.70 10.34 1.41
CA GLU A 27 1.70 9.29 1.29
C GLU A 27 1.41 8.16 2.30
N THR A 28 1.52 6.92 1.85
CA THR A 28 1.24 5.72 2.64
C THR A 28 2.55 5.08 3.08
N LEU A 29 2.66 4.67 4.34
CA LEU A 29 3.79 3.90 4.82
C LEU A 29 3.72 2.49 4.27
N ASP A 30 4.87 1.96 3.88
CA ASP A 30 5.05 0.58 3.42
C ASP A 30 5.54 -0.35 4.54
N TYR A 31 5.39 0.07 5.81
CA TYR A 31 5.75 -0.68 7.01
C TYR A 31 4.88 -0.27 8.21
N ILE A 32 4.87 -1.11 9.24
CA ILE A 32 4.18 -0.83 10.50
C ILE A 32 5.21 -0.33 11.51
N THR A 33 4.96 0.84 12.12
CA THR A 33 5.88 1.40 13.10
C THR A 33 5.91 0.57 14.38
N GLY A 34 7.06 0.45 15.03
CA GLY A 34 7.18 -0.16 16.35
C GLY A 34 6.31 0.54 17.40
N SER A 35 6.19 1.85 17.30
CA SER A 35 5.27 2.67 18.11
C SER A 35 3.79 2.26 17.99
N SER A 36 3.38 1.66 16.86
CA SER A 36 2.02 1.14 16.70
C SER A 36 1.78 -0.06 17.64
N PHE A 37 2.74 -0.98 17.73
CA PHE A 37 2.65 -2.13 18.64
C PHE A 37 2.82 -1.71 20.10
N LEU A 38 3.77 -0.82 20.37
CA LEU A 38 3.94 -0.19 21.68
C LEU A 38 2.60 0.41 22.14
N GLY A 39 1.95 1.19 21.28
CA GLY A 39 0.66 1.81 21.57
C GLY A 39 -0.48 0.81 21.78
N MET A 40 -0.43 -0.39 21.19
CA MET A 40 -1.41 -1.46 21.46
C MET A 40 -1.26 -2.00 22.88
N VAL A 41 -0.03 -2.23 23.33
CA VAL A 41 0.27 -2.72 24.69
C VAL A 41 0.03 -1.63 25.74
N ALA A 42 0.42 -0.39 25.44
CA ALA A 42 0.24 0.77 26.30
C ALA A 42 -1.24 1.16 26.53
N LYS A 43 -2.21 0.52 25.86
CA LYS A 43 -3.63 0.64 26.26
C LYS A 43 -3.88 0.15 27.69
N ASN A 44 -3.04 -0.75 28.17
CA ASN A 44 -3.05 -1.26 29.54
C ASN A 44 -1.92 -0.65 30.39
N TYR A 45 -1.44 0.57 30.06
CA TYR A 45 -0.33 1.24 30.75
C TYR A 45 -0.44 1.20 32.27
N ASP A 46 -1.63 1.55 32.79
CA ASP A 46 -1.90 1.64 34.24
C ASP A 46 -1.97 0.27 34.96
N LYS A 47 -1.93 -0.84 34.21
CA LYS A 47 -1.94 -2.21 34.75
C LYS A 47 -0.55 -2.82 34.88
N PHE A 48 0.49 -2.13 34.42
CA PHE A 48 1.87 -2.55 34.61
C PHE A 48 2.41 -1.96 35.90
N GLU A 49 3.16 -2.75 36.67
CA GLU A 49 3.81 -2.29 37.90
C GLU A 49 4.91 -1.26 37.60
N ASP A 50 5.67 -1.48 36.53
CA ASP A 50 6.73 -0.57 36.07
C ASP A 50 6.57 -0.26 34.57
N PRO A 51 5.65 0.65 34.21
CA PRO A 51 5.41 0.99 32.81
C PRO A 51 6.58 1.78 32.20
N PHE A 52 7.40 2.45 33.01
CA PHE A 52 8.56 3.20 32.51
C PHE A 52 9.58 2.25 31.87
N ASN A 53 9.90 1.15 32.54
CA ASN A 53 10.83 0.16 31.98
C ASN A 53 10.33 -0.53 30.71
N ILE A 54 9.01 -0.54 30.47
CA ILE A 54 8.41 -1.17 29.30
C ILE A 54 8.33 -0.19 28.13
N PHE A 55 7.88 1.05 28.37
CA PHE A 55 7.53 1.96 27.27
C PHE A 55 8.58 3.04 26.99
N HIS A 56 9.46 3.34 27.95
CA HIS A 56 10.29 4.55 27.92
C HIS A 56 11.79 4.29 28.07
N SER A 57 12.21 3.24 28.79
CA SER A 57 13.64 3.01 29.09
C SER A 57 14.45 2.37 27.94
N GLY A 58 13.78 1.81 26.93
CA GLY A 58 14.43 1.02 25.87
C GLY A 58 14.82 -0.41 26.28
N LYS A 59 14.45 -0.85 27.50
CA LYS A 59 14.60 -2.26 27.92
C LYS A 59 13.61 -3.19 27.23
N VAL A 60 12.42 -2.70 26.85
CA VAL A 60 11.55 -3.37 25.89
C VAL A 60 11.56 -2.55 24.60
N ARG A 61 11.82 -3.22 23.48
CA ARG A 61 11.91 -2.59 22.15
C ARG A 61 10.91 -3.24 21.23
N PHE A 62 9.92 -2.45 20.81
CA PHE A 62 8.87 -2.88 19.89
C PHE A 62 9.34 -2.63 18.46
N GLY A 63 9.79 -3.66 17.75
CA GLY A 63 10.34 -3.53 16.40
C GLY A 63 9.30 -3.13 15.35
N GLU A 64 9.78 -2.52 14.26
CA GLU A 64 8.96 -2.24 13.08
C GLU A 64 8.55 -3.55 12.37
N ALA A 65 7.33 -3.61 11.84
CA ALA A 65 6.92 -4.74 11.02
C ALA A 65 7.22 -4.53 9.54
N ARG A 66 7.71 -5.59 8.90
CA ARG A 66 7.96 -5.64 7.46
C ARG A 66 7.19 -6.80 6.83
N PRO A 67 6.98 -6.81 5.50
CA PRO A 67 6.32 -7.92 4.85
C PRO A 67 7.05 -9.23 5.14
N LEU A 68 6.31 -10.30 5.40
CA LEU A 68 6.86 -11.65 5.51
C LEU A 68 6.49 -12.38 4.23
N PHE A 69 7.49 -12.83 3.48
CA PHE A 69 7.28 -13.48 2.19
C PHE A 69 7.76 -14.93 2.24
N GLU A 70 6.87 -15.89 1.99
CA GLU A 70 7.18 -17.33 2.03
C GLU A 70 7.92 -17.77 3.31
N ASN A 71 7.48 -17.24 4.44
CA ASN A 71 8.10 -17.45 5.76
C ASN A 71 9.57 -17.00 5.85
N LYS A 72 9.97 -16.04 5.02
CA LYS A 72 11.29 -15.38 5.06
C LYS A 72 11.15 -13.91 5.43
N THR A 73 12.09 -13.45 6.26
CA THR A 73 12.25 -12.02 6.56
C THR A 73 12.53 -11.26 5.27
N THR A 74 11.91 -10.09 5.15
CA THR A 74 12.22 -9.16 4.07
C THR A 74 12.93 -7.92 4.60
N TYR A 75 13.73 -7.32 3.72
CA TYR A 75 14.55 -6.13 3.97
C TYR A 75 14.13 -5.05 2.99
N LYS A 76 14.07 -3.80 3.42
CA LYS A 76 13.87 -2.70 2.48
C LYS A 76 14.97 -2.75 1.44
N VAL A 77 14.65 -2.61 0.16
CA VAL A 77 15.69 -2.58 -0.88
C VAL A 77 16.76 -1.55 -0.49
N PRO A 78 18.04 -1.94 -0.42
CA PRO A 78 19.08 -1.01 -0.04
C PRO A 78 19.12 0.18 -0.99
N PHE A 79 19.26 1.39 -0.45
CA PHE A 79 19.39 2.60 -1.23
C PHE A 79 20.71 2.68 -2.00
N SER A 80 21.64 1.76 -1.75
CA SER A 80 22.81 1.54 -2.60
C SER A 80 22.52 0.69 -3.84
N PHE A 81 21.33 0.12 -4.02
CA PHE A 81 20.97 -0.63 -5.23
C PHE A 81 20.47 0.29 -6.32
N PHE A 82 21.10 0.19 -7.49
CA PHE A 82 20.85 1.03 -8.66
C PHE A 82 20.57 0.15 -9.88
N SER A 83 19.68 0.59 -10.75
CA SER A 83 19.37 -0.05 -12.03
C SER A 83 19.38 1.00 -13.15
N PRO A 84 19.70 0.66 -14.40
CA PRO A 84 19.50 1.54 -15.54
C PRO A 84 18.06 2.08 -15.58
N LYS A 85 17.89 3.32 -16.04
CA LYS A 85 16.59 4.02 -16.01
C LYS A 85 15.47 3.28 -16.76
N LEU A 86 15.82 2.53 -17.79
CA LEU A 86 14.90 1.77 -18.65
C LEU A 86 14.79 0.28 -18.26
N ASP A 87 15.52 -0.16 -17.23
CA ASP A 87 15.38 -1.51 -16.69
C ASP A 87 14.19 -1.58 -15.72
N PHE A 88 13.00 -1.71 -16.30
CA PHE A 88 11.75 -1.91 -15.56
C PHE A 88 11.65 -3.32 -14.97
N GLU A 89 12.36 -4.28 -15.55
CA GLU A 89 12.37 -5.68 -15.11
C GLU A 89 13.37 -5.97 -13.99
N LYS A 90 14.22 -5.00 -13.66
CA LYS A 90 15.19 -5.09 -12.55
C LYS A 90 16.15 -6.26 -12.75
N GLN A 91 16.61 -6.45 -13.99
CA GLN A 91 17.52 -7.50 -14.41
C GLN A 91 19.00 -7.08 -14.36
N GLU A 92 19.28 -5.78 -14.40
CA GLU A 92 20.64 -5.24 -14.42
C GLU A 92 20.87 -4.30 -13.23
N ILE A 93 20.88 -4.88 -12.02
CA ILE A 93 21.11 -4.12 -10.80
C ILE A 93 22.58 -4.21 -10.43
N LYS A 94 23.10 -3.08 -9.97
CA LYS A 94 24.40 -2.99 -9.33
C LYS A 94 24.27 -2.33 -7.95
N ASN A 95 25.16 -2.73 -7.05
CA ASN A 95 25.39 -1.96 -5.84
C ASN A 95 26.33 -0.80 -6.17
N ASN A 96 25.88 0.43 -5.91
CA ASN A 96 26.60 1.68 -6.15
C ASN A 96 28.00 1.71 -5.52
N HIS A 97 28.23 0.97 -4.45
CA HIS A 97 29.55 0.90 -3.81
C HIS A 97 30.62 0.24 -4.68
N PHE A 98 30.22 -0.50 -5.73
CA PHE A 98 31.12 -1.24 -6.61
C PHE A 98 31.01 -0.81 -8.08
N ILE A 99 30.31 0.29 -8.37
CA ILE A 99 30.26 0.84 -9.72
C ILE A 99 31.54 1.65 -9.94
N ASP A 100 32.29 1.28 -10.97
CA ASP A 100 33.38 2.09 -11.47
C ASP A 100 32.84 3.16 -12.41
N TYR A 101 32.75 4.39 -11.91
CA TYR A 101 32.29 5.54 -12.69
C TYR A 101 33.38 6.12 -13.60
N GLU A 102 34.60 5.58 -13.59
CA GLU A 102 35.62 5.93 -14.59
C GLU A 102 35.40 5.19 -15.92
N ASP A 103 34.67 4.06 -15.92
CA ASP A 103 34.29 3.36 -17.15
C ASP A 103 33.17 4.11 -17.90
N PRO A 104 33.41 4.61 -19.13
CA PRO A 104 32.40 5.29 -19.93
C PRO A 104 31.13 4.47 -20.16
N LYS A 105 31.25 3.14 -20.24
CA LYS A 105 30.10 2.24 -20.44
C LYS A 105 29.13 2.26 -19.25
N GLU A 106 29.64 2.48 -18.06
CA GLU A 106 28.84 2.54 -16.82
C GLU A 106 28.16 3.91 -16.67
N LEU A 107 28.84 4.99 -17.07
CA LEU A 107 28.27 6.33 -17.14
C LEU A 107 27.08 6.40 -18.10
N ASP A 108 27.19 5.79 -19.28
CA ASP A 108 26.15 5.82 -20.33
C ASP A 108 24.83 5.16 -19.91
N LYS A 109 24.86 4.22 -18.95
CA LYS A 109 23.67 3.49 -18.49
C LYS A 109 22.68 4.32 -17.68
N GLN A 110 23.08 5.51 -17.21
CA GLN A 110 22.23 6.43 -16.42
C GLN A 110 21.52 5.70 -15.27
N TYR A 111 22.29 5.12 -14.36
CA TYR A 111 21.77 4.40 -13.22
C TYR A 111 20.85 5.26 -12.34
N LYS A 112 19.77 4.64 -11.86
CA LYS A 112 18.83 5.23 -10.92
C LYS A 112 18.67 4.33 -9.71
N GLN A 113 18.73 4.95 -8.54
CA GLN A 113 18.46 4.30 -7.26
C GLN A 113 17.08 3.65 -7.22
N ILE A 114 17.01 2.43 -6.69
CA ILE A 114 15.76 1.73 -6.39
C ILE A 114 15.31 2.15 -4.99
N ARG A 115 14.10 2.74 -4.90
CA ARG A 115 13.64 3.44 -3.68
C ARG A 115 12.46 2.75 -2.97
N SER A 116 11.82 1.80 -3.64
CA SER A 116 10.60 1.15 -3.17
C SER A 116 10.76 -0.36 -3.16
N GLY A 117 9.86 -1.04 -2.45
CA GLY A 117 9.83 -2.49 -2.37
C GLY A 117 10.80 -3.07 -1.34
N TYR A 118 10.69 -4.38 -1.19
CA TYR A 118 11.43 -5.19 -0.23
C TYR A 118 12.10 -6.35 -0.95
N ILE A 119 13.16 -6.89 -0.36
CA ILE A 119 13.89 -8.05 -0.85
C ILE A 119 13.99 -9.13 0.21
N THR A 120 13.97 -10.40 -0.19
CA THR A 120 14.47 -11.51 0.64
C THR A 120 15.99 -11.60 0.55
N SER A 121 16.60 -12.46 1.36
CA SER A 121 18.00 -12.89 1.22
C SER A 121 18.32 -13.47 -0.17
N ASN A 122 17.33 -14.06 -0.82
CA ASN A 122 17.42 -14.62 -2.17
C ASN A 122 17.16 -13.59 -3.29
N LEU A 123 17.00 -12.30 -2.94
CA LEU A 123 16.73 -11.22 -3.88
C LEU A 123 15.34 -11.30 -4.54
N ASP A 124 14.39 -12.01 -3.93
CA ASP A 124 12.99 -11.96 -4.33
C ASP A 124 12.45 -10.57 -4.02
N TYR A 125 11.91 -9.89 -5.02
CA TYR A 125 11.47 -8.50 -4.92
C TYR A 125 9.96 -8.40 -4.77
N ILE A 126 9.57 -7.84 -3.63
CA ILE A 126 8.18 -7.71 -3.18
C ILE A 126 7.79 -6.23 -3.24
N ASN A 127 6.71 -5.94 -3.95
CA ASN A 127 6.01 -4.66 -3.87
C ASN A 127 4.68 -4.86 -3.15
N LEU A 128 4.28 -3.83 -2.42
CA LEU A 128 2.97 -3.81 -1.78
C LEU A 128 1.92 -3.32 -2.76
N ASP A 129 0.82 -4.05 -2.80
CA ASP A 129 -0.39 -3.63 -3.48
C ASP A 129 -1.22 -2.71 -2.58
N TYR A 130 -1.76 -1.64 -3.17
CA TYR A 130 -2.63 -0.69 -2.48
C TYR A 130 -3.99 -0.64 -3.16
N ASN A 131 -5.05 -0.54 -2.36
CA ASN A 131 -6.39 -0.20 -2.79
C ASN A 131 -6.63 1.28 -2.51
N TYR A 132 -6.88 2.07 -3.57
CA TYR A 132 -7.34 3.43 -3.41
C TYR A 132 -8.86 3.45 -3.25
N SER A 133 -9.34 4.23 -2.28
CA SER A 133 -10.76 4.49 -2.06
C SER A 133 -10.99 5.97 -1.84
N GLN A 134 -11.99 6.54 -2.50
CA GLN A 134 -12.37 7.94 -2.35
C GLN A 134 -13.77 8.01 -1.75
N LYS A 135 -13.95 8.89 -0.76
CA LYS A 135 -15.18 9.04 0.00
C LYS A 135 -15.54 10.51 0.13
N SER A 136 -16.83 10.80 0.28
CA SER A 136 -17.33 12.09 0.70
C SER A 136 -18.08 11.95 2.02
N ALA A 137 -18.01 12.97 2.88
CA ALA A 137 -18.90 13.05 4.02
C ALA A 137 -20.34 13.33 3.55
N TYR A 138 -21.33 12.78 4.25
CA TYR A 138 -22.75 12.99 3.96
C TYR A 138 -23.32 14.10 4.83
N ASP A 139 -23.97 15.09 4.21
CA ASP A 139 -24.75 16.11 4.88
C ASP A 139 -26.17 15.57 5.11
N LYS A 140 -26.50 15.29 6.37
CA LYS A 140 -27.81 14.73 6.75
C LYS A 140 -28.95 15.73 6.59
N GLU A 141 -28.68 17.04 6.74
CA GLU A 141 -29.71 18.08 6.66
C GLU A 141 -30.08 18.35 5.21
N GLN A 142 -29.07 18.58 4.37
CA GLN A 142 -29.24 18.86 2.94
C GLN A 142 -29.42 17.58 2.10
N ARG A 143 -29.33 16.40 2.74
CA ARG A 143 -29.44 15.06 2.12
C ARG A 143 -28.55 14.87 0.90
N ARG A 144 -27.37 15.49 0.89
CA ARG A 144 -26.40 15.47 -0.22
C ARG A 144 -24.98 15.28 0.32
N SER A 145 -24.00 15.13 -0.56
CA SER A 145 -22.59 15.16 -0.13
C SER A 145 -22.26 16.51 0.50
N LYS A 146 -21.58 16.48 1.65
CA LYS A 146 -21.09 17.68 2.31
C LYS A 146 -19.99 18.31 1.45
N GLU A 147 -20.12 19.62 1.25
CA GLU A 147 -19.16 20.40 0.47
C GLU A 147 -17.75 20.34 1.08
N SER A 148 -16.73 20.35 0.23
CA SER A 148 -15.30 20.28 0.59
C SER A 148 -14.90 19.13 1.53
N SER A 149 -15.73 18.09 1.64
CA SER A 149 -15.52 16.98 2.57
C SER A 149 -15.19 15.67 1.86
N MET A 150 -14.41 15.76 0.78
CA MET A 150 -13.94 14.62 0.01
C MET A 150 -12.55 14.21 0.48
N PHE A 151 -12.33 12.91 0.69
CA PHE A 151 -11.05 12.38 1.13
C PHE A 151 -10.76 11.03 0.46
N GLY A 152 -9.48 10.76 0.22
CA GLY A 152 -8.98 9.53 -0.36
C GLY A 152 -8.09 8.77 0.62
N TYR A 153 -8.15 7.44 0.60
CA TYR A 153 -7.24 6.56 1.32
C TYR A 153 -6.61 5.56 0.37
N ASN A 154 -5.29 5.44 0.44
CA ASN A 154 -4.55 4.29 -0.06
C ASN A 154 -4.39 3.30 1.10
N ALA A 155 -4.98 2.12 0.97
CA ALA A 155 -4.94 1.08 1.98
C ALA A 155 -4.12 -0.10 1.47
N ILE A 156 -3.26 -0.66 2.32
CA ILE A 156 -2.59 -1.93 2.05
C ILE A 156 -3.66 -3.02 2.06
N LYS A 157 -3.63 -3.89 1.06
CA LYS A 157 -4.60 -4.99 0.94
C LYS A 157 -4.56 -5.93 2.15
N SER A 158 -5.75 -6.37 2.55
CA SER A 158 -5.96 -7.53 3.43
C SER A 158 -5.29 -8.80 2.88
N GLY A 159 -5.04 -9.76 3.77
CA GLY A 159 -4.35 -11.02 3.46
C GLY A 159 -2.83 -10.92 3.48
N THR A 160 -2.25 -9.71 3.51
CA THR A 160 -0.81 -9.54 3.65
C THR A 160 -0.33 -9.99 5.04
N ILE A 161 0.86 -10.57 5.06
CA ILE A 161 1.51 -11.11 6.26
C ILE A 161 2.76 -10.29 6.54
N TRP A 162 2.95 -9.95 7.81
CA TRP A 162 4.04 -9.09 8.27
C TRP A 162 4.75 -9.73 9.46
N LYS A 163 6.04 -9.48 9.60
CA LYS A 163 6.86 -9.93 10.74
C LYS A 163 7.36 -8.73 11.52
N PHE A 164 7.22 -8.78 12.83
CA PHE A 164 7.92 -7.87 13.75
C PHE A 164 8.47 -8.66 14.93
N THR A 165 9.28 -7.98 15.72
CA THR A 165 10.02 -8.58 16.81
C THR A 165 9.93 -7.69 18.03
N ILE A 166 9.70 -8.26 19.21
CA ILE A 166 9.85 -7.56 20.49
C ILE A 166 11.10 -8.08 21.18
N LYS A 167 12.00 -7.16 21.56
CA LYS A 167 13.23 -7.48 22.30
C LYS A 167 13.09 -7.05 23.75
N PHE A 168 13.48 -7.92 24.66
CA PHE A 168 13.44 -7.72 26.11
C PHE A 168 14.84 -7.75 26.68
N ASP A 169 15.18 -6.77 27.50
CA ASP A 169 16.44 -6.77 28.21
C ASP A 169 16.55 -8.02 29.12
N LYS A 170 17.78 -8.52 29.28
CA LYS A 170 18.02 -9.72 30.10
C LYS A 170 17.71 -9.47 31.59
N SER A 171 17.77 -8.22 32.04
CA SER A 171 17.48 -7.83 33.42
C SER A 171 15.98 -7.73 33.76
N LEU A 172 15.09 -7.79 32.77
CA LEU A 172 13.64 -7.70 33.00
C LEU A 172 13.06 -9.02 33.54
N ASP A 173 12.13 -8.91 34.50
CA ASP A 173 11.36 -10.06 35.00
C ASP A 173 10.56 -10.73 33.87
N GLU A 174 10.56 -12.06 33.84
CA GLU A 174 9.75 -12.88 32.93
C GLU A 174 8.25 -12.60 33.05
N LYS A 175 7.76 -12.16 34.22
CA LYS A 175 6.36 -11.76 34.40
C LYS A 175 5.98 -10.57 33.51
N ILE A 176 6.87 -9.59 33.39
CA ILE A 176 6.67 -8.42 32.52
C ILE A 176 6.60 -8.88 31.06
N GLU A 177 7.49 -9.78 30.65
CA GLU A 177 7.47 -10.37 29.31
C GLU A 177 6.12 -11.04 29.04
N LYS A 178 5.66 -11.93 29.92
CA LYS A 178 4.34 -12.60 29.79
C LYS A 178 3.19 -11.61 29.66
N GLN A 179 3.16 -10.58 30.51
CA GLN A 179 2.12 -9.56 30.46
C GLN A 179 2.14 -8.75 29.16
N VAL A 180 3.32 -8.45 28.60
CA VAL A 180 3.44 -7.82 27.28
C VAL A 180 2.91 -8.76 26.17
N LEU A 181 3.23 -10.06 26.23
CA LEU A 181 2.77 -11.07 25.28
C LEU A 181 1.24 -11.20 25.29
N GLU A 182 0.62 -11.32 26.46
CA GLU A 182 -0.83 -11.39 26.61
C GLU A 182 -1.54 -10.16 26.01
N ASN A 183 -0.94 -8.98 26.16
CA ASN A 183 -1.52 -7.74 25.68
C ASN A 183 -1.37 -7.53 24.17
N ILE A 184 -0.32 -8.09 23.55
CA ILE A 184 -0.07 -7.92 22.10
C ILE A 184 -0.79 -8.96 21.25
N LEU A 185 -0.95 -10.20 21.73
CA LEU A 185 -1.54 -11.30 20.97
C LEU A 185 -3.04 -11.13 20.68
N GLY A 186 -3.50 -11.81 19.63
CA GLY A 186 -4.91 -11.87 19.23
C GLY A 186 -5.34 -10.79 18.25
N GLU A 187 -6.66 -10.59 18.13
CA GLU A 187 -7.22 -9.57 17.23
C GLU A 187 -6.99 -8.16 17.77
N LYS A 188 -6.46 -7.28 16.92
CA LYS A 188 -6.19 -5.86 17.25
C LYS A 188 -6.62 -4.94 16.12
N TYR A 189 -6.49 -3.64 16.37
CA TYR A 189 -6.74 -2.59 15.38
C TYR A 189 -5.54 -1.68 15.16
N LEU A 190 -5.12 -1.56 13.91
CA LEU A 190 -3.98 -0.81 13.42
C LEU A 190 -4.40 0.29 12.43
N GLY A 191 -3.57 1.32 12.28
CA GLY A 191 -3.74 2.35 11.25
C GLY A 191 -4.83 3.37 11.54
N LYS A 192 -5.18 4.16 10.52
CA LYS A 192 -6.25 5.17 10.55
C LYS A 192 -7.60 4.53 10.16
N SER A 193 -8.69 5.15 10.60
CA SER A 193 -10.06 4.73 10.24
C SER A 193 -10.43 3.31 10.71
N LYS A 194 -10.03 2.98 11.95
CA LYS A 194 -10.29 1.70 12.64
C LYS A 194 -11.80 1.45 12.77
N THR A 195 -12.40 0.87 11.75
CA THR A 195 -13.84 0.64 11.59
C THR A 195 -14.05 -0.78 11.06
N ALA A 196 -15.29 -1.21 10.80
CA ALA A 196 -15.54 -2.53 10.22
C ALA A 196 -14.83 -2.74 8.85
N GLN A 197 -14.52 -1.67 8.13
CA GLN A 197 -13.88 -1.73 6.82
C GLN A 197 -12.35 -1.78 6.87
N TYR A 198 -11.72 -1.16 7.89
CA TYR A 198 -10.27 -1.02 7.94
C TYR A 198 -9.69 -1.27 9.33
N GLY A 199 -8.42 -1.65 9.34
CA GLY A 199 -7.59 -1.67 10.54
C GLY A 199 -7.56 -3.00 11.30
N LYS A 200 -8.39 -4.00 10.98
CA LYS A 200 -8.43 -5.27 11.70
C LYS A 200 -7.23 -6.15 11.35
N ILE A 201 -6.50 -6.58 12.38
CA ILE A 201 -5.33 -7.45 12.26
C ILE A 201 -5.40 -8.60 13.26
N LEU A 202 -4.69 -9.69 12.97
CA LEU A 202 -4.43 -10.79 13.90
C LEU A 202 -2.93 -10.84 14.20
N ILE A 203 -2.55 -10.87 15.47
CA ILE A 203 -1.16 -11.02 15.90
C ILE A 203 -0.97 -12.40 16.54
N GLU A 204 0.01 -13.15 16.03
CA GLU A 204 0.37 -14.49 16.47
C GLU A 204 1.87 -14.57 16.76
N GLU A 205 2.26 -15.37 17.74
CA GLU A 205 3.67 -15.65 18.03
C GLU A 205 4.23 -16.66 17.02
N LEU A 206 5.45 -16.40 16.53
CA LEU A 206 6.21 -17.28 15.66
C LEU A 206 7.23 -18.07 16.47
N LYS A 207 6.78 -19.14 17.14
CA LYS A 207 7.61 -19.90 18.11
C LYS A 207 8.84 -20.59 17.49
N ASP A 208 8.70 -21.10 16.26
CA ASP A 208 9.75 -21.88 15.58
C ASP A 208 10.39 -21.13 14.41
N PHE A 209 10.23 -19.81 14.36
CA PHE A 209 10.82 -19.01 13.29
C PHE A 209 12.33 -18.91 13.48
N LYS A 210 13.07 -19.35 12.45
CA LYS A 210 14.52 -19.24 12.40
C LYS A 210 14.90 -18.17 11.41
N GLU A 211 15.51 -17.11 11.91
CA GLU A 211 16.04 -16.04 11.07
C GLU A 211 17.29 -16.54 10.34
N GLU A 212 17.38 -16.23 9.05
CA GLU A 212 18.56 -16.60 8.25
C GLU A 212 19.77 -15.76 8.69
N ASN A 213 20.93 -16.40 8.80
CA ASN A 213 22.17 -15.66 9.04
C ASN A 213 22.71 -15.11 7.71
N LEU A 214 22.60 -13.81 7.55
CA LEU A 214 23.03 -13.04 6.37
C LEU A 214 24.18 -12.08 6.66
N GLU A 215 24.51 -11.86 7.93
CA GLU A 215 25.51 -10.88 8.34
C GLU A 215 26.92 -11.47 8.33
N ASN A 216 27.89 -10.64 7.95
CA ASN A 216 29.29 -10.95 8.17
C ASN A 216 29.85 -9.97 9.21
N LEU A 217 29.92 -10.44 10.45
CA LEU A 217 30.36 -9.65 11.59
C LEU A 217 31.88 -9.44 11.64
N ASN A 218 32.65 -10.07 10.75
CA ASN A 218 34.08 -9.82 10.70
C ASN A 218 34.33 -8.44 10.08
N PRO A 219 35.07 -7.56 10.78
CA PRO A 219 35.47 -6.30 10.21
C PRO A 219 36.24 -6.49 8.90
N LYS A 220 35.93 -5.61 7.95
CA LYS A 220 36.66 -5.49 6.68
C LYS A 220 37.26 -4.09 6.60
N GLU A 221 38.12 -3.88 5.61
CA GLU A 221 38.63 -2.53 5.28
C GLU A 221 37.49 -1.51 5.20
N ILE A 222 36.39 -1.90 4.52
CA ILE A 222 35.11 -1.18 4.55
C ILE A 222 34.04 -2.12 5.10
N THR A 223 33.42 -1.71 6.20
CA THR A 223 32.28 -2.36 6.83
C THR A 223 31.01 -1.60 6.47
N TYR A 224 30.05 -2.28 5.83
CA TYR A 224 28.75 -1.70 5.48
C TYR A 224 27.73 -1.95 6.58
N VAL A 225 27.16 -0.87 7.10
CA VAL A 225 26.10 -0.86 8.09
C VAL A 225 24.79 -0.55 7.39
N TYR A 226 23.95 -1.57 7.23
CA TYR A 226 22.61 -1.43 6.68
C TYR A 226 21.64 -1.02 7.78
N ILE A 227 20.93 0.09 7.57
CA ILE A 227 19.91 0.59 8.48
C ILE A 227 18.64 -0.27 8.32
N ASN A 228 18.44 -1.19 9.26
CA ASN A 228 17.37 -2.17 9.22
C ASN A 228 16.03 -1.53 9.62
N SER A 229 16.03 -0.78 10.71
CA SER A 229 14.89 0.03 11.15
C SER A 229 15.21 1.51 11.03
N SER A 230 14.19 2.38 11.01
CA SER A 230 14.40 3.84 11.04
C SER A 230 15.41 4.24 12.13
N LEU A 231 16.29 5.20 11.83
CA LEU A 231 17.36 5.65 12.71
C LEU A 231 17.17 7.14 13.04
N VAL A 232 17.32 7.50 14.32
CA VAL A 232 17.28 8.89 14.78
C VAL A 232 18.57 9.19 15.53
N LEU A 233 19.26 10.24 15.09
CA LEU A 233 20.53 10.66 15.66
C LEU A 233 20.41 12.04 16.28
N PHE A 234 21.29 12.31 17.23
CA PHE A 234 21.42 13.61 17.87
C PHE A 234 22.87 14.06 17.77
N ASN A 235 23.09 15.36 17.61
CA ASN A 235 24.42 15.94 17.68
C ASN A 235 24.88 16.10 19.15
N ALA A 236 26.12 16.59 19.35
CA ALA A 236 26.70 16.81 20.67
C ALA A 236 25.86 17.72 21.60
N ASN A 237 25.01 18.59 21.04
CA ASN A 237 24.13 19.48 21.81
C ASN A 237 22.75 18.84 22.09
N GLY A 238 22.55 17.57 21.75
CA GLY A 238 21.27 16.88 21.88
C GLY A 238 20.21 17.27 20.83
N MET A 239 20.60 18.01 19.79
CA MET A 239 19.68 18.41 18.72
C MET A 239 19.55 17.29 17.68
N PRO A 240 18.33 17.00 17.17
CA PRO A 240 18.15 16.03 16.10
C PRO A 240 19.04 16.31 14.88
N SER A 241 19.64 15.28 14.31
CA SER A 241 20.55 15.38 13.16
C SER A 241 20.21 14.35 12.09
N PHE A 242 20.43 14.75 10.83
CA PHE A 242 20.44 13.85 9.68
C PHE A 242 21.83 13.28 9.38
N GLU A 243 22.87 13.87 9.97
CA GLU A 243 24.25 13.54 9.70
C GLU A 243 24.75 12.51 10.73
N PRO A 244 25.10 11.28 10.29
CA PRO A 244 25.81 10.34 11.14
C PRO A 244 27.20 10.87 11.46
N THR A 245 27.59 10.75 12.72
CA THR A 245 28.96 11.03 13.20
C THR A 245 29.46 9.82 13.96
N ILE A 246 30.77 9.74 14.16
CA ILE A 246 31.40 8.65 14.91
C ILE A 246 30.84 8.61 16.35
N GLU A 247 30.67 9.77 16.97
CA GLU A 247 30.18 9.91 18.34
C GLU A 247 28.71 9.49 18.47
N ASN A 248 27.85 9.90 17.54
CA ASN A 248 26.41 9.58 17.64
C ASN A 248 26.07 8.14 17.22
N LEU A 249 26.97 7.48 16.50
CA LEU A 249 26.94 6.05 16.24
C LEU A 249 27.59 5.22 17.37
N GLY A 250 28.23 5.88 18.35
CA GLY A 250 28.92 5.24 19.47
C GLY A 250 30.23 4.56 19.09
N LEU A 251 30.84 4.97 17.98
CA LEU A 251 32.05 4.36 17.43
C LEU A 251 33.30 5.01 18.06
N THR A 252 34.40 4.28 18.13
CA THR A 252 35.67 4.77 18.69
C THR A 252 36.82 4.72 17.69
N ASN A 253 36.87 3.68 16.86
CA ASN A 253 38.02 3.43 15.97
C ASN A 253 37.69 3.71 14.49
N ALA A 254 36.41 3.61 14.13
CA ALA A 254 35.97 3.75 12.75
C ALA A 254 35.96 5.20 12.25
N SER A 255 36.07 5.38 10.93
CA SER A 255 35.71 6.63 10.24
C SER A 255 34.64 6.38 9.17
N ILE A 256 33.79 7.38 8.88
CA ILE A 256 32.75 7.25 7.85
C ILE A 256 33.38 7.43 6.46
N CYS A 257 33.13 6.47 5.55
CA CYS A 257 33.43 6.60 4.13
C CYS A 257 32.21 7.22 3.43
N TRP A 258 32.24 8.54 3.23
CA TRP A 258 31.12 9.27 2.64
C TRP A 258 30.87 8.89 1.17
N GLU A 259 31.93 8.57 0.43
CA GLU A 259 31.86 8.18 -0.98
C GLU A 259 31.04 6.89 -1.19
N GLN A 260 31.03 6.03 -0.19
CA GLN A 260 30.27 4.77 -0.19
C GLN A 260 29.09 4.78 0.77
N THR A 261 28.72 5.93 1.32
CA THR A 261 27.54 6.07 2.19
C THR A 261 26.33 6.50 1.36
N GLN A 262 25.20 5.81 1.53
CA GLN A 262 23.96 6.03 0.79
C GLN A 262 22.79 6.13 1.78
N ILE A 263 22.45 7.36 2.16
CA ILE A 263 21.37 7.62 3.13
C ILE A 263 20.18 8.30 2.47
N ARG A 264 18.98 8.01 2.97
CA ARG A 264 17.79 8.84 2.74
C ARG A 264 17.23 9.32 4.06
N THR A 265 16.68 10.51 4.03
CA THR A 265 16.23 11.21 5.22
C THR A 265 14.81 11.66 5.06
N LYS A 266 14.06 11.65 6.16
CA LYS A 266 12.68 12.08 6.22
C LYS A 266 12.41 12.79 7.54
N LYS A 267 11.45 13.71 7.53
CA LYS A 267 10.89 14.29 8.76
C LYS A 267 9.55 13.63 9.04
N ILE A 268 9.36 13.16 10.26
CA ILE A 268 8.07 12.60 10.71
C ILE A 268 7.59 13.33 11.94
N THR A 269 6.28 13.38 12.13
CA THR A 269 5.64 13.95 13.32
C THR A 269 4.66 12.91 13.86
N PRO A 270 5.07 12.10 14.86
CA PRO A 270 4.20 11.09 15.45
C PRO A 270 3.01 11.72 16.16
N TYR A 271 1.87 11.03 16.15
CA TYR A 271 0.69 11.45 16.91
C TYR A 271 0.55 10.64 18.19
N ASN A 272 0.43 11.32 19.33
CA ASN A 272 0.17 10.69 20.61
C ASN A 272 -1.34 10.64 20.87
N PHE A 273 -1.91 9.43 20.84
CA PHE A 273 -3.35 9.25 21.01
C PHE A 273 -3.85 9.59 22.42
N LYS A 274 -3.06 9.36 23.47
CA LYS A 274 -3.46 9.65 24.85
C LYS A 274 -3.50 11.16 25.12
N ARG A 275 -2.51 11.90 24.62
CA ARG A 275 -2.46 13.37 24.72
C ARG A 275 -3.30 14.09 23.66
N GLN A 276 -3.77 13.35 22.66
CA GLN A 276 -4.49 13.86 21.49
C GLN A 276 -3.75 14.96 20.72
N THR A 277 -2.42 14.92 20.72
CA THR A 277 -1.57 15.91 20.05
C THR A 277 -0.41 15.23 19.34
N ASN A 278 0.18 15.95 18.39
CA ASN A 278 1.45 15.58 17.78
C ASN A 278 2.58 15.70 18.80
N ASP A 279 3.50 14.75 18.75
CA ASP A 279 4.80 14.84 19.42
C ASP A 279 5.77 15.69 18.60
N TYR A 280 6.92 16.00 19.20
CA TYR A 280 7.98 16.70 18.49
C TYR A 280 8.36 15.97 17.20
N SER A 281 8.54 16.74 16.14
CA SER A 281 9.01 16.20 14.87
C SER A 281 10.38 15.54 15.05
N ARG A 282 10.56 14.40 14.39
CA ARG A 282 11.80 13.63 14.40
C ARG A 282 12.44 13.71 13.02
N LEU A 283 13.76 13.89 13.01
CA LEU A 283 14.59 13.74 11.83
C LEU A 283 15.03 12.27 11.78
N ILE A 284 14.60 11.55 10.75
CA ILE A 284 14.88 10.12 10.59
C ILE A 284 15.79 9.89 9.40
N ILE A 285 16.76 9.00 9.57
CA ILE A 285 17.42 8.27 8.48
C ILE A 285 16.57 7.04 8.21
N GLU A 286 16.13 6.89 6.96
CA GLU A 286 15.20 5.85 6.56
C GLU A 286 15.87 4.47 6.52
N LYS A 287 15.10 3.43 6.86
CA LYS A 287 15.49 2.04 6.64
C LYS A 287 15.85 1.80 5.17
N GLY A 288 16.80 0.92 4.90
CA GLY A 288 17.38 0.74 3.57
C GLY A 288 18.60 1.63 3.31
N SER A 289 18.86 2.63 4.15
CA SER A 289 20.11 3.41 4.10
C SER A 289 21.32 2.53 4.43
N VAL A 290 22.47 2.88 3.87
CA VAL A 290 23.74 2.17 4.09
C VAL A 290 24.80 3.18 4.49
N ILE A 291 25.46 2.95 5.63
CA ILE A 291 26.60 3.72 6.10
C ILE A 291 27.85 2.87 5.93
N ALA A 292 28.87 3.39 5.25
CA ALA A 292 30.14 2.70 5.07
C ALA A 292 31.15 3.19 6.10
N LEU A 293 31.80 2.27 6.81
CA LEU A 293 32.77 2.54 7.87
C LEU A 293 34.15 1.98 7.49
N LYS A 294 35.19 2.80 7.57
CA LYS A 294 36.59 2.36 7.43
C LYS A 294 37.13 1.95 8.79
N ASN A 295 37.88 0.84 8.82
CA ASN A 295 38.60 0.36 10.01
C ASN A 295 37.71 0.16 11.25
N ALA A 296 36.46 -0.27 11.06
CA ALA A 296 35.60 -0.63 12.18
C ALA A 296 36.24 -1.79 12.98
N SER A 297 36.18 -1.71 14.30
CA SER A 297 36.66 -2.76 15.20
C SER A 297 35.53 -3.72 15.56
N ASN A 298 35.87 -4.86 16.20
CA ASN A 298 34.84 -5.75 16.74
C ASN A 298 34.00 -5.06 17.84
N GLU A 299 34.63 -4.17 18.62
CA GLU A 299 33.95 -3.38 19.64
C GLU A 299 32.91 -2.43 19.03
N ASP A 300 33.28 -1.75 17.94
CA ASP A 300 32.35 -0.92 17.16
C ASP A 300 31.16 -1.75 16.65
N ILE A 301 31.40 -2.96 16.17
CA ILE A 301 30.35 -3.87 15.69
C ILE A 301 29.40 -4.26 16.83
N GLU A 302 29.90 -4.60 18.01
CA GLU A 302 29.08 -4.90 19.18
C GLU A 302 28.22 -3.70 19.61
N VAL A 303 28.77 -2.49 19.59
CA VAL A 303 28.02 -1.26 19.87
C VAL A 303 26.89 -1.08 18.86
N LEU A 304 27.18 -1.21 17.56
CA LEU A 304 26.19 -1.11 16.49
C LEU A 304 25.06 -2.14 16.68
N LYS A 305 25.39 -3.40 17.01
CA LYS A 305 24.40 -4.48 17.24
C LYS A 305 23.58 -4.28 18.51
N SER A 306 24.08 -3.53 19.49
CA SER A 306 23.32 -3.18 20.70
C SER A 306 22.15 -2.22 20.42
N GLY A 307 22.11 -1.61 19.24
CA GLY A 307 21.12 -0.65 18.77
C GLY A 307 21.58 0.79 18.97
N ILE A 308 21.42 1.61 17.94
CA ILE A 308 22.00 2.96 17.85
C ILE A 308 20.97 4.08 17.84
N GLY A 309 21.32 5.23 18.42
CA GLY A 309 20.50 6.44 18.39
C GLY A 309 19.28 6.41 19.32
N GLY A 310 18.30 7.24 19.00
CA GLY A 310 17.11 7.48 19.82
C GLY A 310 15.93 6.56 19.55
N TYR A 311 14.95 6.60 20.47
CA TYR A 311 13.65 5.94 20.33
C TYR A 311 13.73 4.42 20.17
N LEU A 312 14.72 3.79 20.83
CA LEU A 312 14.92 2.34 20.80
C LEU A 312 13.68 1.56 21.28
N SER A 313 12.91 2.10 22.24
CA SER A 313 11.65 1.49 22.68
C SER A 313 10.61 1.39 21.56
N GLU A 314 10.63 2.32 20.62
CA GLU A 314 9.76 2.34 19.43
C GLU A 314 10.34 1.55 18.24
N GLY A 315 11.41 0.78 18.48
CA GLY A 315 12.00 -0.13 17.50
C GLY A 315 12.94 0.51 16.51
N TYR A 316 13.42 1.71 16.79
CA TYR A 316 14.43 2.39 15.98
C TYR A 316 15.84 1.87 16.29
N GLY A 317 16.78 2.19 15.40
CA GLY A 317 18.21 1.96 15.66
C GLY A 317 18.73 0.55 15.43
N GLU A 318 17.94 -0.36 14.86
CA GLU A 318 18.41 -1.68 14.46
C GLU A 318 19.18 -1.63 13.14
N VAL A 319 20.32 -2.32 13.10
CA VAL A 319 21.21 -2.39 11.94
C VAL A 319 21.65 -3.83 11.64
N LEU A 320 22.07 -4.04 10.39
CA LEU A 320 22.73 -5.25 9.93
C LEU A 320 24.15 -4.92 9.45
N ILE A 321 25.10 -5.80 9.76
CA ILE A 321 26.52 -5.63 9.46
C ILE A 321 26.90 -6.53 8.29
N ASN A 322 27.39 -5.91 7.22
CA ASN A 322 27.78 -6.57 5.97
C ASN A 322 26.79 -7.65 5.51
N PRO A 323 25.47 -7.36 5.41
CA PRO A 323 24.52 -8.34 4.95
C PRO A 323 24.90 -8.82 3.54
N SER A 324 24.77 -10.12 3.27
CA SER A 324 25.25 -10.78 2.05
C SER A 324 24.76 -10.10 0.76
N PHE A 325 23.53 -9.58 0.73
CA PHE A 325 22.98 -8.85 -0.40
C PHE A 325 23.72 -7.54 -0.70
N LEU A 326 24.35 -6.89 0.29
CA LEU A 326 25.17 -5.69 0.06
C LEU A 326 26.55 -6.01 -0.49
N LEU A 327 27.02 -7.24 -0.38
CA LEU A 327 28.37 -7.62 -0.81
C LEU A 327 28.44 -8.10 -2.27
N LYS A 328 27.34 -7.96 -3.03
CA LYS A 328 27.25 -8.29 -4.46
C LYS A 328 28.04 -7.29 -5.29
N LYS A 329 29.22 -7.70 -5.76
CA LYS A 329 30.11 -6.89 -6.62
C LYS A 329 29.65 -6.83 -8.07
N ASP A 330 29.30 -7.99 -8.62
CA ASP A 330 28.85 -8.10 -10.01
C ASP A 330 27.38 -7.68 -10.17
N THR A 331 26.99 -7.45 -11.42
CA THR A 331 25.58 -7.24 -11.80
C THR A 331 24.73 -8.41 -11.35
N PHE A 332 23.53 -8.13 -10.84
CA PHE A 332 22.54 -9.12 -10.45
C PHE A 332 21.12 -8.69 -10.82
N ALA A 333 20.16 -9.61 -10.71
CA ALA A 333 18.75 -9.36 -10.93
C ALA A 333 17.97 -9.46 -9.62
N LEU A 334 16.82 -8.77 -9.56
CA LEU A 334 15.80 -9.00 -8.54
C LEU A 334 14.72 -9.93 -9.11
N ASN A 335 14.37 -10.98 -8.36
CA ASN A 335 13.34 -11.93 -8.80
C ASN A 335 11.97 -11.30 -8.54
N LYS A 336 11.34 -10.71 -9.57
CA LYS A 336 9.97 -10.20 -9.42
C LYS A 336 9.03 -11.33 -9.01
N VAL A 337 8.46 -11.20 -7.82
CA VAL A 337 7.44 -12.13 -7.36
C VAL A 337 6.11 -11.77 -8.01
N LYS A 338 5.47 -12.74 -8.69
CA LYS A 338 4.07 -12.57 -9.11
C LYS A 338 3.18 -12.71 -7.87
N ASN A 339 2.26 -11.75 -7.67
CA ASN A 339 1.25 -11.84 -6.61
C ASN A 339 0.50 -13.17 -6.75
N ARG A 340 0.77 -14.13 -5.85
CA ARG A 340 -0.05 -15.33 -5.73
C ARG A 340 -1.43 -14.86 -5.27
N LYS A 341 -2.48 -15.27 -5.98
CA LYS A 341 -3.84 -15.17 -5.44
C LYS A 341 -3.82 -15.94 -4.13
N ILE A 342 -4.00 -15.24 -3.00
CA ILE A 342 -4.21 -15.90 -1.72
C ILE A 342 -5.51 -16.67 -1.88
N GLU A 343 -5.43 -17.99 -2.00
CA GLU A 343 -6.60 -18.85 -1.90
C GLU A 343 -7.15 -18.65 -0.49
N GLN A 344 -8.23 -17.86 -0.39
CA GLN A 344 -8.99 -17.81 0.83
C GLN A 344 -9.63 -19.19 1.00
N ASN A 345 -9.30 -19.88 2.10
CA ASN A 345 -10.08 -21.04 2.52
C ASN A 345 -11.48 -20.51 2.86
N ILE A 346 -12.40 -20.63 1.91
CA ILE A 346 -13.80 -20.33 2.10
C ILE A 346 -14.33 -21.46 2.97
N ASP A 347 -14.68 -21.13 4.22
CA ASP A 347 -15.42 -22.03 5.07
C ASP A 347 -16.85 -22.15 4.52
N GLU A 348 -17.10 -23.20 3.74
CA GLU A 348 -18.39 -23.44 3.06
C GLU A 348 -19.58 -23.50 4.04
N THR A 349 -19.30 -23.74 5.33
CA THR A 349 -20.33 -23.81 6.38
C THR A 349 -20.96 -22.46 6.74
N LYS A 350 -20.37 -21.33 6.31
CA LYS A 350 -20.87 -19.97 6.56
C LYS A 350 -21.37 -19.22 5.32
N ILE A 351 -21.63 -19.94 4.23
CA ILE A 351 -22.09 -19.31 2.99
C ILE A 351 -23.58 -18.94 3.11
N ASP A 352 -23.87 -17.64 3.09
CA ASP A 352 -25.24 -17.13 2.98
C ASP A 352 -25.77 -17.32 1.54
N LYS A 353 -26.58 -18.36 1.35
CA LYS A 353 -27.18 -18.70 0.06
C LYS A 353 -28.12 -17.62 -0.48
N ALA A 354 -28.77 -16.85 0.40
CA ALA A 354 -29.67 -15.76 -0.01
C ALA A 354 -28.86 -14.59 -0.57
N LEU A 355 -27.73 -14.25 0.07
CA LEU A 355 -26.82 -13.23 -0.43
C LEU A 355 -26.21 -13.63 -1.78
N LEU A 356 -25.80 -14.89 -1.94
CA LEU A 356 -25.28 -15.38 -3.23
C LEU A 356 -26.33 -15.27 -4.35
N ALA A 357 -27.55 -15.74 -4.11
CA ALA A 357 -28.63 -15.65 -5.10
C ALA A 357 -28.92 -14.19 -5.49
N PHE A 358 -28.90 -13.27 -4.52
CA PHE A 358 -29.04 -11.84 -4.79
C PHE A 358 -27.88 -11.27 -5.64
N LEU A 359 -26.64 -11.64 -5.32
CA LEU A 359 -25.46 -11.19 -6.05
C LEU A 359 -25.45 -11.71 -7.50
N SER A 360 -25.80 -12.99 -7.71
CA SER A 360 -25.96 -13.57 -9.05
C SER A 360 -27.05 -12.86 -9.85
N ALA A 361 -28.24 -12.66 -9.26
CA ALA A 361 -29.32 -11.91 -9.94
C ALA A 361 -28.90 -10.47 -10.31
N LYS A 362 -28.07 -9.83 -9.47
CA LYS A 362 -27.54 -8.48 -9.73
C LYS A 362 -26.47 -8.49 -10.83
N GLU A 363 -25.62 -9.51 -10.88
CA GLU A 363 -24.66 -9.73 -11.96
C GLU A 363 -25.38 -9.97 -13.29
N ASP A 364 -26.37 -10.87 -13.31
CA ASP A 364 -27.20 -11.16 -14.48
C ASP A 364 -27.89 -9.90 -15.00
N SER A 365 -28.51 -9.12 -14.10
CA SER A 365 -29.14 -7.84 -14.47
C SER A 365 -28.12 -6.83 -15.02
N LYS A 366 -26.91 -6.77 -14.46
CA LYS A 366 -25.85 -5.89 -14.94
C LYS A 366 -25.34 -6.32 -16.32
N ASN A 367 -25.13 -7.61 -16.53
CA ASN A 367 -24.70 -8.17 -17.80
C ASN A 367 -25.76 -7.97 -18.89
N ALA A 368 -27.04 -8.16 -18.58
CA ALA A 368 -28.15 -7.87 -19.49
C ALA A 368 -28.18 -6.38 -19.89
N ASN A 369 -27.95 -5.46 -18.95
CA ASN A 369 -27.87 -4.03 -19.25
C ASN A 369 -26.65 -3.67 -20.13
N ILE A 370 -25.51 -4.33 -19.92
CA ILE A 370 -24.31 -4.14 -20.75
C ILE A 370 -24.58 -4.64 -22.17
N ASP A 371 -25.15 -5.84 -22.32
CA ASP A 371 -25.51 -6.40 -23.62
C ASP A 371 -26.49 -5.49 -24.37
N LEU A 372 -27.57 -5.04 -23.71
CA LEU A 372 -28.53 -4.09 -24.27
C LEU A 372 -27.84 -2.80 -24.76
N SER A 373 -26.95 -2.25 -23.94
CA SER A 373 -26.21 -1.02 -24.28
C SER A 373 -25.29 -1.23 -25.48
N GLN A 374 -24.63 -2.39 -25.56
CA GLN A 374 -23.76 -2.73 -26.69
C GLN A 374 -24.55 -2.93 -27.98
N ARG A 375 -25.71 -3.61 -27.92
CA ARG A 375 -26.60 -3.79 -29.08
C ARG A 375 -27.11 -2.46 -29.61
N VAL A 376 -27.55 -1.56 -28.72
CA VAL A 376 -27.98 -0.20 -29.11
C VAL A 376 -26.80 0.58 -29.72
N GLN A 377 -25.63 0.56 -29.10
CA GLN A 377 -24.46 1.28 -29.63
C GLN A 377 -24.05 0.76 -31.01
N ASN A 378 -24.03 -0.56 -31.21
CA ASN A 378 -23.72 -1.18 -32.50
C ASN A 378 -24.74 -0.76 -33.58
N PHE A 379 -26.03 -0.68 -33.22
CA PHE A 379 -27.07 -0.20 -34.13
C PHE A 379 -26.85 1.27 -34.52
N ILE A 380 -26.53 2.13 -33.55
CA ILE A 380 -26.27 3.56 -33.76
C ILE A 380 -25.09 3.74 -34.72
N VAL A 381 -23.93 3.15 -34.42
CA VAL A 381 -22.72 3.29 -35.25
C VAL A 381 -22.96 2.81 -36.69
N LYS A 382 -23.76 1.75 -36.87
CA LYS A 382 -24.04 1.20 -38.20
C LYS A 382 -25.04 2.04 -39.01
N ASN A 383 -25.88 2.85 -38.37
CA ASN A 383 -27.01 3.51 -39.03
C ASN A 383 -27.12 5.02 -38.78
N GLU A 384 -26.17 5.64 -38.08
CA GLU A 384 -26.20 7.08 -37.74
C GLU A 384 -26.46 7.98 -38.95
N ASP A 385 -25.83 7.67 -40.09
CA ASP A 385 -25.97 8.41 -41.35
C ASP A 385 -27.42 8.50 -41.82
N LYS A 386 -28.23 7.46 -41.59
CA LYS A 386 -29.63 7.38 -42.03
C LYS A 386 -30.57 8.23 -41.17
N PHE A 387 -30.10 8.68 -40.00
CA PHE A 387 -30.89 9.44 -39.04
C PHE A 387 -30.41 10.88 -38.85
N LYS A 388 -29.44 11.36 -39.65
CA LYS A 388 -28.89 12.74 -39.56
C LYS A 388 -29.94 13.84 -39.62
N ASN A 389 -31.02 13.63 -40.38
CA ASN A 389 -32.10 14.61 -40.54
C ASN A 389 -33.19 14.52 -39.47
N VAL A 390 -33.07 13.58 -38.53
CA VAL A 390 -34.03 13.37 -37.46
C VAL A 390 -33.64 14.23 -36.25
N SER A 391 -34.51 15.19 -35.89
CA SER A 391 -34.23 16.08 -34.77
C SER A 391 -34.41 15.41 -33.40
N ASN A 392 -33.76 15.96 -32.37
CA ASN A 392 -33.89 15.50 -30.98
C ASN A 392 -35.34 15.44 -30.48
N SER A 393 -36.20 16.33 -30.96
CA SER A 393 -37.63 16.33 -30.64
C SER A 393 -38.37 15.10 -31.21
N GLN A 394 -37.98 14.59 -32.37
CA GLN A 394 -38.56 13.38 -32.97
C GLN A 394 -38.20 12.14 -32.16
N TRP A 395 -36.93 12.01 -31.76
CA TRP A 395 -36.50 10.96 -30.83
C TRP A 395 -37.15 11.10 -29.44
N GLY A 396 -37.39 12.33 -28.99
CA GLY A 396 -38.17 12.60 -27.78
C GLY A 396 -39.60 12.07 -27.88
N GLN A 397 -40.26 12.21 -29.04
CA GLN A 397 -41.61 11.69 -29.24
C GLN A 397 -41.66 10.17 -29.23
N ILE A 398 -40.69 9.49 -29.86
CA ILE A 398 -40.56 8.03 -29.77
C ILE A 398 -40.44 7.58 -28.30
N ARG A 399 -39.66 8.29 -27.49
CA ARG A 399 -39.51 7.99 -26.07
C ARG A 399 -40.82 8.11 -25.30
N VAL A 400 -41.62 9.13 -25.60
CA VAL A 400 -42.96 9.31 -24.99
C VAL A 400 -43.87 8.13 -25.37
N LEU A 401 -43.89 7.74 -26.65
CA LEU A 401 -44.70 6.60 -27.11
C LEU A 401 -44.31 5.30 -26.38
N VAL A 402 -43.02 5.03 -26.26
CA VAL A 402 -42.51 3.84 -25.55
C VAL A 402 -42.82 3.89 -24.04
N GLN A 403 -42.84 5.09 -23.44
CA GLN A 403 -43.06 5.26 -22.01
C GLN A 403 -44.54 5.12 -21.62
N PHE A 404 -45.47 5.61 -22.44
CA PHE A 404 -46.89 5.70 -22.11
C PHE A 404 -47.76 4.65 -22.82
N ASP A 405 -47.29 4.03 -23.91
CA ASP A 405 -48.07 3.08 -24.72
C ASP A 405 -47.41 1.71 -24.84
N LYS A 406 -47.09 1.08 -23.71
CA LYS A 406 -46.27 -0.14 -23.66
C LYS A 406 -46.78 -1.31 -24.50
N ASP A 407 -48.10 -1.46 -24.66
CA ASP A 407 -48.68 -2.60 -25.36
C ASP A 407 -48.79 -2.38 -26.88
N ASN A 408 -48.85 -1.12 -27.33
CA ASN A 408 -49.08 -0.75 -28.74
C ASN A 408 -48.01 0.20 -29.31
N TYR A 409 -46.85 0.31 -28.64
CA TYR A 409 -45.80 1.27 -29.02
C TYR A 409 -45.27 1.04 -30.44
N LYS A 410 -45.18 -0.22 -30.90
CA LYS A 410 -44.66 -0.57 -32.22
C LYS A 410 -45.49 0.08 -33.34
N ASP A 411 -46.81 -0.12 -33.28
CA ASP A 411 -47.74 0.43 -34.27
C ASP A 411 -47.80 1.96 -34.22
N LYS A 412 -47.79 2.53 -33.02
CA LYS A 412 -47.78 4.00 -32.84
C LYS A 412 -46.50 4.64 -33.35
N ILE A 413 -45.34 4.00 -33.17
CA ILE A 413 -44.07 4.50 -33.74
C ILE A 413 -44.13 4.44 -35.26
N LYS A 414 -44.58 3.31 -35.84
CA LYS A 414 -44.74 3.15 -37.29
C LYS A 414 -45.70 4.19 -37.88
N GLU A 415 -46.81 4.44 -37.22
CA GLU A 415 -47.77 5.48 -37.59
C GLU A 415 -47.14 6.88 -37.52
N PHE A 416 -46.42 7.17 -36.44
CA PHE A 416 -45.77 8.46 -36.23
C PHE A 416 -44.72 8.79 -37.30
N ILE A 417 -43.89 7.81 -37.68
CA ILE A 417 -42.84 8.01 -38.69
C ILE A 417 -43.38 8.00 -40.14
N THR A 418 -44.64 7.62 -40.36
CA THR A 418 -45.27 7.54 -41.70
C THR A 418 -46.26 8.66 -42.01
N LYS A 419 -46.69 9.45 -41.01
CA LYS A 419 -47.71 10.49 -41.16
C LYS A 419 -47.14 11.91 -41.04
N GLY A 420 -47.81 12.88 -41.67
CA GLY A 420 -47.59 14.31 -41.44
C GLY A 420 -46.18 14.83 -41.70
N VAL A 421 -45.78 15.87 -40.95
CA VAL A 421 -44.48 16.57 -41.08
C VAL A 421 -43.30 15.73 -40.55
N SER A 422 -43.56 14.66 -39.79
CA SER A 422 -42.52 13.71 -39.35
C SER A 422 -42.06 12.81 -40.50
N LYS A 423 -42.96 12.42 -41.42
CA LYS A 423 -42.62 11.53 -42.55
C LYS A 423 -41.36 11.99 -43.30
N THR A 424 -41.29 13.27 -43.68
CA THR A 424 -40.16 13.84 -44.43
C THR A 424 -38.83 13.79 -43.66
N LYS A 425 -38.86 13.81 -42.33
CA LYS A 425 -37.66 13.70 -41.48
C LYS A 425 -37.15 12.27 -41.35
N TRP A 426 -38.04 11.29 -41.49
CA TRP A 426 -37.72 9.88 -41.31
C TRP A 426 -37.42 9.15 -42.62
N GLU A 427 -37.62 9.75 -43.79
CA GLU A 427 -37.51 9.07 -45.11
C GLU A 427 -36.28 8.16 -45.28
N GLN A 428 -35.10 8.60 -44.85
CA GLN A 428 -33.85 7.84 -44.98
C GLN A 428 -33.71 6.68 -43.97
N GLY A 429 -34.29 6.83 -42.78
CA GLY A 429 -34.19 5.88 -41.66
C GLY A 429 -35.45 5.07 -41.40
N GLN A 430 -36.56 5.36 -42.10
CA GLN A 430 -37.90 4.87 -41.80
C GLN A 430 -37.98 3.34 -41.77
N LYS A 431 -37.46 2.69 -42.82
CA LYS A 431 -37.46 1.23 -42.94
C LYS A 431 -36.60 0.60 -41.83
N VAL A 432 -35.40 1.13 -41.62
CA VAL A 432 -34.45 0.64 -40.60
C VAL A 432 -35.02 0.76 -39.20
N LEU A 433 -35.72 1.87 -38.90
CA LEU A 433 -36.38 2.03 -37.61
C LEU A 433 -37.61 1.11 -37.47
N SER A 434 -38.36 0.89 -38.55
CA SER A 434 -39.51 -0.03 -38.51
C SER A 434 -39.08 -1.47 -38.25
N ASP A 435 -38.04 -1.92 -38.95
CA ASP A 435 -37.47 -3.27 -38.82
C ASP A 435 -36.93 -3.49 -37.40
N ILE A 436 -36.14 -2.54 -36.87
CA ILE A 436 -35.56 -2.70 -35.52
C ILE A 436 -36.62 -2.65 -34.41
N VAL A 437 -37.71 -1.89 -34.59
CA VAL A 437 -38.80 -1.83 -33.62
C VAL A 437 -39.59 -3.15 -33.58
N ASP A 438 -39.63 -3.89 -34.69
CA ASP A 438 -40.23 -5.23 -34.73
C ASP A 438 -39.33 -6.28 -34.09
N ASP A 439 -38.03 -6.25 -34.43
CA ASP A 439 -37.05 -7.26 -34.01
C ASP A 439 -36.64 -7.14 -32.54
N GLU A 440 -36.73 -5.94 -31.96
CA GLU A 440 -36.22 -5.67 -30.61
C GLU A 440 -37.32 -5.41 -29.57
N ASP A 441 -36.92 -5.54 -28.30
CA ASP A 441 -37.80 -5.30 -27.16
C ASP A 441 -37.99 -3.80 -26.85
N ILE A 442 -38.93 -3.52 -25.95
CA ILE A 442 -39.30 -2.16 -25.58
C ILE A 442 -38.15 -1.40 -24.90
N GLU A 443 -37.28 -2.08 -24.15
CA GLU A 443 -36.16 -1.44 -23.44
C GLU A 443 -35.05 -1.05 -24.42
N PHE A 444 -34.83 -1.83 -25.48
CA PHE A 444 -33.94 -1.47 -26.59
C PHE A 444 -34.42 -0.20 -27.28
N VAL A 445 -35.68 -0.14 -27.70
CA VAL A 445 -36.23 1.02 -28.43
C VAL A 445 -36.22 2.27 -27.54
N LYS A 446 -36.50 2.10 -26.24
CA LYS A 446 -36.41 3.16 -25.25
C LYS A 446 -34.98 3.69 -25.14
N LEU A 447 -34.00 2.83 -24.93
CA LEU A 447 -32.59 3.23 -24.80
C LEU A 447 -32.06 3.86 -26.10
N LEU A 448 -32.40 3.28 -27.25
CA LEU A 448 -32.10 3.82 -28.58
C LEU A 448 -32.61 5.26 -28.74
N SER A 449 -33.87 5.52 -28.37
CA SER A 449 -34.46 6.86 -28.45
C SER A 449 -33.79 7.87 -27.50
N MET A 450 -33.19 7.39 -26.41
CA MET A 450 -32.39 8.22 -25.49
C MET A 450 -31.03 8.57 -26.06
N MET A 451 -30.33 7.58 -26.62
CA MET A 451 -28.96 7.74 -27.09
C MET A 451 -28.89 8.48 -28.43
N MET A 452 -29.78 8.19 -29.38
CA MET A 452 -29.82 8.87 -30.67
C MET A 452 -30.03 10.39 -30.55
N SER A 453 -30.77 10.85 -29.53
CA SER A 453 -30.93 12.29 -29.24
C SER A 453 -29.65 13.03 -28.81
N LYS A 454 -28.55 12.30 -28.62
CA LYS A 454 -27.24 12.82 -28.20
C LYS A 454 -26.15 12.64 -29.24
N VAL A 455 -26.41 11.86 -30.30
CA VAL A 455 -25.51 11.69 -31.44
C VAL A 455 -25.59 12.99 -32.27
N LYS A 456 -24.44 13.62 -32.53
CA LYS A 456 -24.35 14.90 -33.26
C LYS A 456 -23.92 14.67 -34.69
#